data_AF-A0A8T0QCW0-F1
#
_entry.id   AF-A0A8T0QCW0-F1
#
_cell.length_a   1.000
_cell.length_b   1.000
_cell.length_c   1.000
_cell.angle_alpha   90.00
_cell.angle_beta   90.00
_cell.angle_gamma   90.00
#
_symmetry.space_group_name_H-M   'P 1'
#
loop_
_entity.id
_entity.type
_entity.pdbx_description
1 polymer ?
#
loop_
_entity_poly.entity_id
_entity_poly.type
_entity_poly.pdbx_seq_one_letter_code
_entity_poly.pdbx_strand_id
1 'polypeptide(L)'
;MLLQHETLEECTKTGTMVVRWVRKFPFFCSDREYIIGRRIWASGKTFYCVTKGVPRPSVPRQNKPRRVDLYYSSWCIRPVESRKGDGAMTACEVLLFHHEDMGIPWEIAKLGVRQGMWGCVKRIEPGLRAYQVARTAGEPISKCAAMAHVTTKFNADELNTEDNTEASSSNNNMEIEKPKHWTNNIPKVLMIGGAVALACTFDGGLLTKAVIFGTARRFAGPGRR
;
A
#
# COMPACT_ATOMS: atom_id res chain seq x y z
N MET A 1 -0.33 8.71 -5.73
CA MET A 1 -0.88 8.93 -7.09
C MET A 1 0.06 8.29 -8.10
N LEU A 2 -0.44 7.68 -9.18
CA LEU A 2 0.39 7.10 -10.25
C LEU A 2 0.64 8.19 -11.30
N LEU A 3 1.90 8.48 -11.62
CA LEU A 3 2.29 9.51 -12.60
C LEU A 3 2.49 8.92 -13.98
N GLN A 4 3.17 7.77 -14.04
CA GLN A 4 3.47 7.07 -15.27
C GLN A 4 3.26 5.58 -15.07
N HIS A 5 2.76 4.92 -16.11
CA HIS A 5 2.67 3.48 -16.17
C HIS A 5 3.02 3.00 -17.57
N GLU A 6 3.82 1.95 -17.64
CA GLU A 6 4.29 1.37 -18.90
C GLU A 6 4.33 -0.15 -18.75
N THR A 7 3.93 -0.87 -19.80
CA THR A 7 4.09 -2.33 -19.87
C THR A 7 5.38 -2.62 -20.61
N LEU A 8 6.35 -3.21 -19.92
CA LEU A 8 7.66 -3.55 -20.47
C LEU A 8 7.68 -4.93 -21.14
N GLU A 9 6.89 -5.85 -20.61
CA GLU A 9 6.77 -7.21 -21.10
C GLU A 9 5.42 -7.79 -20.73
N GLU A 10 4.90 -8.67 -21.58
CA GLU A 10 3.72 -9.46 -21.30
C GLU A 10 3.81 -10.87 -21.88
N CYS A 11 3.25 -11.83 -21.17
CA CYS A 11 3.10 -13.21 -21.62
C CYS A 11 1.63 -13.58 -21.60
N THR A 12 1.00 -13.60 -22.77
CA THR A 12 -0.42 -13.94 -22.94
C THR A 12 -0.75 -15.40 -22.64
N LYS A 13 0.27 -16.28 -22.54
CA LYS A 13 0.07 -17.67 -22.13
C LYS A 13 -0.13 -17.82 -20.63
N THR A 14 0.56 -17.00 -19.83
CA THR A 14 0.58 -17.14 -18.35
C THR A 14 -0.10 -15.99 -17.62
N GLY A 15 -0.44 -14.91 -18.33
CA GLY A 15 -0.95 -13.67 -17.74
C GLY A 15 0.14 -12.83 -17.06
N THR A 16 1.41 -13.21 -17.19
CA THR A 16 2.51 -12.47 -16.58
C THR A 16 2.67 -11.13 -17.26
N MET A 17 2.86 -10.07 -16.47
CA MET A 17 3.25 -8.76 -16.97
C MET A 17 4.43 -8.23 -16.18
N VAL A 18 5.38 -7.60 -16.86
CA VAL A 18 6.38 -6.73 -16.23
C VAL A 18 6.02 -5.30 -16.57
N VAL A 19 5.85 -4.46 -15.54
CA VAL A 19 5.44 -3.08 -15.70
C VAL A 19 6.38 -2.13 -14.97
N ARG A 20 6.52 -0.93 -15.51
CA ARG A 20 7.21 0.19 -14.88
C ARG A 20 6.17 1.19 -14.39
N TRP A 21 6.20 1.50 -13.10
CA TRP A 21 5.35 2.51 -12.48
C TRP A 21 6.21 3.62 -11.88
N VAL A 22 5.79 4.87 -12.07
CA VAL A 22 6.32 6.01 -11.31
C VAL A 22 5.20 6.56 -10.44
N ARG A 23 5.34 6.49 -9.12
CA ARG A 23 4.37 6.98 -8.15
C ARG A 23 4.83 8.30 -7.56
N LYS A 24 3.88 9.24 -7.48
CA LYS A 24 4.07 10.51 -6.79
C LYS A 24 4.21 10.28 -5.29
N PHE A 25 5.26 10.85 -4.72
CA PHE A 25 5.48 10.91 -3.27
C PHE A 25 5.39 12.36 -2.77
N PRO A 26 5.22 12.56 -1.45
CA PRO A 26 5.22 13.90 -0.87
C PRO A 26 6.47 14.70 -1.25
N PHE A 27 6.32 16.02 -1.41
CA PHE A 27 7.34 16.92 -1.98
C PHE A 27 8.71 16.87 -1.28
N PHE A 28 8.75 16.48 -0.01
CA PHE A 28 9.98 16.36 0.78
C PHE A 28 10.80 15.09 0.45
N CYS A 29 10.33 14.24 -0.45
CA CYS A 29 11.10 13.09 -0.94
C CYS A 29 10.89 12.87 -2.45
N SER A 30 11.84 12.22 -3.10
CA SER A 30 11.74 11.92 -4.53
C SER A 30 10.52 11.05 -4.84
N ASP A 31 10.01 11.08 -6.06
CA ASP A 31 9.02 10.10 -6.52
C ASP A 31 9.64 8.68 -6.52
N ARG A 32 8.79 7.64 -6.57
CA ARG A 32 9.25 6.24 -6.55
C ARG A 32 9.00 5.55 -7.87
N GLU A 33 10.02 4.87 -8.35
CA GLU A 33 9.94 4.02 -9.53
C GLU A 33 9.92 2.55 -9.12
N TYR A 34 9.01 1.81 -9.71
CA TYR A 34 8.81 0.39 -9.48
C TYR A 34 8.95 -0.31 -10.82
N ILE A 35 9.74 -1.38 -10.84
CA ILE A 35 9.74 -2.34 -11.92
C ILE A 35 9.24 -3.64 -11.32
N ILE A 36 8.00 -3.99 -11.65
CA ILE A 36 7.29 -5.07 -10.97
C ILE A 36 6.81 -6.10 -11.98
N GLY A 37 7.08 -7.36 -11.68
CA GLY A 37 6.42 -8.50 -12.28
C GLY A 37 5.13 -8.79 -11.54
N ARG A 38 4.05 -9.06 -12.27
CA ARG A 38 2.74 -9.41 -11.69
C ARG A 38 2.11 -10.55 -12.47
N ARG A 39 1.36 -11.39 -11.76
CA ARG A 39 0.60 -12.52 -12.31
C ARG A 39 -0.55 -12.86 -11.37
N ILE A 40 -1.59 -13.51 -11.92
CA ILE A 40 -2.75 -13.98 -11.15
C ILE A 40 -2.80 -15.49 -11.21
N TRP A 41 -3.03 -16.10 -10.05
CA TRP A 41 -3.32 -17.51 -9.89
C TRP A 41 -4.73 -17.70 -9.35
N ALA A 42 -5.34 -18.84 -9.63
CA ALA A 42 -6.63 -19.22 -9.05
C ALA A 42 -6.63 -20.68 -8.59
N SER A 43 -7.23 -20.89 -7.43
CA SER A 43 -7.60 -22.21 -6.91
C SER A 43 -9.08 -22.16 -6.55
N GLY A 44 -9.89 -22.98 -7.21
CA GLY A 44 -11.36 -22.89 -7.13
C GLY A 44 -11.88 -21.49 -7.48
N LYS A 45 -12.52 -20.83 -6.52
CA LYS A 45 -13.03 -19.45 -6.64
C LYS A 45 -12.14 -18.41 -5.95
N THR A 46 -10.98 -18.81 -5.44
CA THR A 46 -10.02 -17.94 -4.77
C THR A 46 -8.95 -17.50 -5.75
N PHE A 47 -8.68 -16.19 -5.79
CA PHE A 47 -7.69 -15.57 -6.64
C PHE A 47 -6.53 -15.04 -5.82
N TYR A 48 -5.31 -15.27 -6.31
CA TYR A 48 -4.06 -14.82 -5.73
C TYR A 48 -3.36 -13.90 -6.73
N CYS A 49 -3.33 -12.60 -6.45
CA CYS A 49 -2.67 -11.61 -7.30
C CYS A 49 -1.30 -11.29 -6.69
N VAL A 50 -0.23 -11.90 -7.23
CA VAL A 50 1.13 -11.69 -6.72
C VAL A 50 1.86 -10.70 -7.61
N THR A 51 2.53 -9.76 -6.95
CA THR A 51 3.37 -8.73 -7.57
C THR A 51 4.69 -8.66 -6.82
N LYS A 52 5.80 -8.64 -7.55
CA LYS A 52 7.16 -8.62 -6.99
C LYS A 52 8.04 -7.66 -7.78
N GLY A 53 8.97 -6.99 -7.11
CA GLY A 53 10.05 -6.23 -7.75
C GLY A 53 10.93 -7.15 -8.59
N VAL A 54 11.15 -6.81 -9.86
CA VAL A 54 11.95 -7.63 -10.78
C VAL A 54 13.11 -6.80 -11.35
N PRO A 55 14.32 -7.38 -11.46
CA PRO A 55 15.43 -6.69 -12.09
C PRO A 55 15.14 -6.49 -13.59
N ARG A 56 15.51 -5.33 -14.11
CA ARG A 56 15.39 -5.04 -15.53
C ARG A 56 16.54 -4.16 -16.03
N PRO A 57 17.61 -4.76 -16.55
CA PRO A 57 18.77 -4.01 -17.06
C PRO A 57 18.42 -3.03 -18.18
N SER A 58 17.39 -3.32 -18.99
CA SER A 58 16.92 -2.46 -20.08
C SER A 58 16.30 -1.13 -19.62
N VAL A 59 16.06 -0.96 -18.31
CA VAL A 59 15.57 0.29 -17.72
C VAL A 59 16.64 0.80 -16.74
N PRO A 60 17.56 1.68 -17.18
CA PRO A 60 18.65 2.17 -16.34
C PRO A 60 18.13 2.87 -15.08
N ARG A 61 18.86 2.76 -13.98
CA ARG A 61 18.52 3.46 -12.73
C ARG A 61 18.76 4.96 -12.90
N GLN A 62 17.82 5.75 -12.39
CA GLN A 62 17.95 7.19 -12.29
C GLN A 62 18.06 7.59 -10.82
N ASN A 63 18.65 8.77 -10.56
CA ASN A 63 18.71 9.32 -9.20
C ASN A 63 17.33 9.79 -8.71
N LYS A 64 16.50 10.26 -9.64
CA LYS A 64 15.10 10.65 -9.42
C LYS A 64 14.29 10.20 -10.63
N PRO A 65 13.16 9.49 -10.45
CA PRO A 65 12.62 8.92 -9.21
C PRO A 65 13.56 7.88 -8.55
N ARG A 66 13.45 7.67 -7.22
CA ARG A 66 14.18 6.60 -6.51
C ARG A 66 13.55 5.26 -6.87
N ARG A 67 14.35 4.32 -7.37
CA ARG A 67 13.89 2.94 -7.62
C ARG A 67 13.65 2.17 -6.31
N VAL A 68 12.55 1.44 -6.26
CA VAL A 68 12.18 0.51 -5.17
C VAL A 68 12.39 -0.91 -5.68
N ASP A 69 13.48 -1.53 -5.24
CA ASP A 69 13.84 -2.89 -5.66
C ASP A 69 13.16 -3.96 -4.79
N LEU A 70 13.12 -3.72 -3.48
CA LEU A 70 12.44 -4.59 -2.54
C LEU A 70 10.95 -4.26 -2.57
N TYR A 71 10.18 -5.06 -3.30
CA TYR A 71 8.73 -4.93 -3.41
C TYR A 71 8.09 -6.30 -3.49
N TYR A 72 7.16 -6.58 -2.59
CA TYR A 72 6.35 -7.79 -2.56
C TYR A 72 4.93 -7.40 -2.16
N SER A 73 3.97 -7.82 -2.96
CA SER A 73 2.56 -7.55 -2.73
C SER A 73 1.75 -8.75 -3.18
N SER A 74 0.87 -9.25 -2.33
CA SER A 74 -0.01 -10.36 -2.63
C SER A 74 -1.41 -10.05 -2.14
N TRP A 75 -2.39 -10.19 -3.04
CA TRP A 75 -3.80 -10.10 -2.71
C TRP A 75 -4.42 -11.49 -2.80
N CYS A 76 -5.10 -11.92 -1.74
CA CYS A 76 -5.98 -13.08 -1.78
C CYS A 76 -7.43 -12.59 -1.79
N ILE A 77 -8.19 -12.97 -2.81
CA ILE A 77 -9.57 -12.54 -3.03
C ILE A 77 -10.44 -13.78 -3.13
N ARG A 78 -11.44 -13.90 -2.26
CA ARG A 78 -12.36 -15.05 -2.28
C ARG A 78 -13.81 -14.61 -2.06
N PRO A 79 -14.78 -15.31 -2.67
CA PRO A 79 -16.18 -15.09 -2.37
C PRO A 79 -16.48 -15.55 -0.94
N VAL A 80 -17.32 -14.79 -0.25
CA VAL A 80 -17.82 -15.11 1.09
C VAL A 80 -19.31 -14.79 1.17
N GLU A 81 -19.98 -15.38 2.16
CA GLU A 81 -21.38 -15.11 2.41
C GLU A 81 -21.58 -13.63 2.77
N SER A 82 -22.67 -13.04 2.26
CA SER A 82 -23.03 -11.69 2.66
C SER A 82 -23.59 -11.66 4.09
N ARG A 83 -23.69 -10.46 4.66
CA ARG A 83 -24.34 -10.26 5.97
C ARG A 83 -25.84 -10.59 5.98
N LYS A 84 -26.44 -10.96 4.83
CA LYS A 84 -27.85 -11.33 4.73
C LYS A 84 -28.17 -12.70 5.32
N GLY A 85 -27.17 -13.58 5.47
CA GLY A 85 -27.38 -14.91 6.03
C GLY A 85 -28.22 -15.85 5.14
N ASP A 86 -28.23 -15.59 3.82
CA ASP A 86 -29.02 -16.33 2.83
C ASP A 86 -28.23 -17.49 2.19
N GLY A 87 -27.02 -17.78 2.67
CA GLY A 87 -26.09 -18.76 2.09
C GLY A 87 -25.48 -18.30 0.75
N ALA A 88 -25.87 -17.13 0.23
CA ALA A 88 -25.40 -16.66 -1.06
C ALA A 88 -24.03 -15.98 -0.93
N MET A 89 -23.07 -16.48 -1.71
CA MET A 89 -21.69 -15.99 -1.78
C MET A 89 -21.57 -14.68 -2.59
N THR A 90 -22.32 -13.67 -2.19
CA THR A 90 -22.45 -12.38 -2.90
C THR A 90 -21.53 -11.28 -2.37
N ALA A 91 -20.75 -11.56 -1.33
CA ALA A 91 -19.69 -10.69 -0.83
C ALA A 91 -18.30 -11.23 -1.20
N CYS A 92 -17.26 -10.43 -0.97
CA CYS A 92 -15.87 -10.86 -1.14
C CYS A 92 -15.03 -10.49 0.09
N GLU A 93 -14.14 -11.40 0.47
CA GLU A 93 -13.05 -11.11 1.39
C GLU A 93 -11.80 -10.82 0.58
N VAL A 94 -11.04 -9.82 1.02
CA VAL A 94 -9.80 -9.41 0.40
C VAL A 94 -8.72 -9.31 1.48
N LEU A 95 -7.71 -10.16 1.41
CA LEU A 95 -6.51 -10.09 2.24
C LEU A 95 -5.36 -9.52 1.43
N LEU A 96 -4.63 -8.56 2.01
CA LEU A 96 -3.46 -7.94 1.40
C LEU A 96 -2.23 -8.17 2.29
N PHE A 97 -1.23 -8.84 1.73
CA PHE A 97 0.11 -8.92 2.30
C PHE A 97 1.03 -8.02 1.48
N HIS A 98 1.72 -7.09 2.14
CA HIS A 98 2.51 -6.09 1.45
C HIS A 98 3.79 -5.76 2.20
N HIS A 99 4.89 -5.72 1.45
CA HIS A 99 6.21 -5.34 1.94
C HIS A 99 6.96 -4.58 0.84
N GLU A 100 7.43 -3.38 1.15
CA GLU A 100 8.28 -2.61 0.24
C GLU A 100 9.32 -1.78 1.00
N ASP A 101 10.53 -1.64 0.45
CA ASP A 101 11.51 -0.64 0.89
C ASP A 101 11.39 0.65 0.06
N MET A 102 10.52 1.53 0.52
CA MET A 102 10.41 2.87 -0.05
C MET A 102 11.60 3.77 0.28
N GLY A 103 12.55 3.39 1.14
CA GLY A 103 13.59 4.31 1.63
C GLY A 103 13.00 5.50 2.37
N ILE A 104 11.94 5.26 3.16
CA ILE A 104 11.31 6.24 4.04
C ILE A 104 11.49 5.76 5.49
N PRO A 105 11.81 6.64 6.44
CA PRO A 105 11.87 6.28 7.84
C PRO A 105 10.59 5.59 8.31
N TRP A 106 10.76 4.49 9.02
CA TRP A 106 9.68 3.61 9.49
C TRP A 106 8.53 4.34 10.18
N GLU A 107 8.81 5.31 11.06
CA GLU A 107 7.77 6.06 11.77
C GLU A 107 6.94 6.96 10.83
N ILE A 108 7.56 7.52 9.77
CA ILE A 108 6.84 8.28 8.75
C ILE A 108 5.97 7.33 7.91
N ALA A 109 6.49 6.16 7.55
CA ALA A 109 5.75 5.14 6.81
C ALA A 109 4.51 4.67 7.60
N LYS A 110 4.66 4.37 8.90
CA LYS A 110 3.55 4.04 9.82
C LYS A 110 2.48 5.12 9.85
N LEU A 111 2.88 6.38 10.00
CA LEU A 111 1.93 7.50 10.01
C LEU A 111 1.17 7.59 8.68
N GLY A 112 1.89 7.47 7.56
CA GLY A 112 1.30 7.45 6.22
C GLY A 112 0.31 6.31 6.02
N VAL A 113 0.61 5.10 6.49
CA VAL A 113 -0.32 3.96 6.43
C VAL A 113 -1.54 4.21 7.30
N ARG A 114 -1.35 4.62 8.57
CA ARG A 114 -2.44 4.86 9.52
C ARG A 114 -3.44 5.90 9.00
N GLN A 115 -2.95 6.97 8.36
CA GLN A 115 -3.80 8.06 7.89
C GLN A 115 -4.32 7.83 6.45
N GLY A 116 -3.49 7.25 5.58
CA GLY A 116 -3.76 7.21 4.14
C GLY A 116 -4.36 5.91 3.62
N MET A 117 -4.12 4.76 4.28
CA MET A 117 -4.52 3.46 3.74
C MET A 117 -6.03 3.30 3.70
N TRP A 118 -6.74 3.77 4.73
CA TRP A 118 -8.20 3.68 4.77
C TRP A 118 -8.86 4.44 3.62
N GLY A 119 -8.32 5.60 3.25
CA GLY A 119 -8.78 6.34 2.06
C GLY A 119 -8.55 5.57 0.75
N CYS A 120 -7.52 4.72 0.67
CA CYS A 120 -7.33 3.82 -0.47
C CYS A 120 -8.34 2.68 -0.47
N VAL A 121 -8.60 2.06 0.68
CA VAL A 121 -9.60 0.99 0.81
C VAL A 121 -11.00 1.47 0.44
N LYS A 122 -11.40 2.67 0.90
CA LYS A 122 -12.71 3.26 0.55
C LYS A 122 -12.91 3.48 -0.95
N ARG A 123 -11.84 3.62 -1.75
CA ARG A 123 -11.93 3.81 -3.20
C ARG A 123 -12.14 2.51 -3.98
N ILE A 124 -11.98 1.35 -3.35
CA ILE A 124 -12.16 0.06 -4.01
C ILE A 124 -13.63 -0.13 -4.42
N GLU A 125 -14.59 0.18 -3.54
CA GLU A 125 -16.02 0.00 -3.84
C GLU A 125 -16.50 0.90 -4.99
N PRO A 126 -16.26 2.22 -5.00
CA PRO A 126 -16.67 3.05 -6.13
C PRO A 126 -15.97 2.67 -7.43
N GLY A 127 -14.71 2.24 -7.35
CA GLY A 127 -13.97 1.72 -8.50
C GLY A 127 -14.58 0.45 -9.08
N LEU A 128 -15.02 -0.48 -8.22
CA LEU A 128 -15.73 -1.68 -8.62
C LEU A 128 -17.09 -1.34 -9.28
N ARG A 129 -17.84 -0.39 -8.72
CA ARG A 129 -19.12 0.06 -9.31
C ARG A 129 -18.92 0.69 -10.68
N ALA A 130 -17.94 1.57 -10.82
CA ALA A 130 -17.59 2.16 -12.10
C ALA A 130 -17.20 1.09 -13.12
N TYR A 131 -16.40 0.09 -12.70
CA TYR A 131 -16.04 -1.04 -13.54
C TYR A 131 -17.27 -1.84 -13.99
N GLN A 132 -18.21 -2.16 -13.08
CA GLN A 132 -19.44 -2.89 -13.40
C GLN A 132 -20.29 -2.13 -14.43
N VAL A 133 -20.47 -0.82 -14.25
CA VAL A 133 -21.20 0.04 -15.20
C VAL A 133 -20.56 0.00 -16.58
N ALA A 134 -19.24 0.17 -16.67
CA ALA A 134 -18.50 0.11 -17.94
C ALA A 134 -18.63 -1.26 -18.63
N ARG A 135 -18.69 -2.37 -17.87
CA ARG A 135 -18.91 -3.71 -18.43
C ARG A 135 -20.33 -3.89 -18.96
N THR A 136 -21.35 -3.42 -18.23
CA THR A 136 -22.73 -3.45 -18.70
C THR A 136 -22.94 -2.58 -19.94
N ALA A 137 -22.24 -1.45 -20.03
CA ALA A 137 -22.26 -0.56 -21.19
C ALA A 137 -21.49 -1.10 -22.42
N GLY A 138 -20.83 -2.26 -22.30
CA GLY A 138 -20.05 -2.85 -23.39
C GLY A 138 -18.75 -2.12 -23.70
N GLU A 139 -18.23 -1.29 -22.79
CA GLU A 139 -16.97 -0.60 -23.00
C GLU A 139 -15.81 -1.60 -23.08
N PRO A 140 -14.81 -1.35 -23.96
CA PRO A 140 -13.67 -2.24 -24.11
C PRO A 140 -12.91 -2.41 -22.79
N ILE A 141 -12.46 -3.64 -22.53
CA ILE A 141 -11.62 -3.90 -21.37
C ILE A 141 -10.23 -3.32 -21.59
N SER A 142 -9.61 -2.81 -20.53
CA SER A 142 -8.22 -2.36 -20.63
C SER A 142 -7.30 -3.56 -20.87
N LYS A 143 -6.13 -3.31 -21.45
CA LYS A 143 -5.08 -4.33 -21.64
C LYS A 143 -4.74 -5.06 -20.33
N CYS A 144 -4.64 -4.34 -19.21
CA CYS A 144 -4.42 -4.93 -17.89
C CYS A 144 -5.57 -5.84 -17.45
N ALA A 145 -6.83 -5.47 -17.74
CA ALA A 145 -7.99 -6.30 -17.42
C ALA A 145 -8.06 -7.55 -18.31
N ALA A 146 -7.72 -7.42 -19.60
CA ALA A 146 -7.60 -8.57 -20.50
C ALA A 146 -6.55 -9.57 -20.00
N MET A 147 -5.38 -9.09 -19.61
CA MET A 147 -4.33 -9.94 -19.03
C MET A 147 -4.75 -10.60 -17.72
N ALA A 148 -5.57 -9.93 -16.90
CA ALA A 148 -6.11 -10.51 -15.67
C ALA A 148 -7.02 -11.72 -15.92
N HIS A 149 -7.65 -11.83 -17.09
CA HIS A 149 -8.44 -13.02 -17.45
C HIS A 149 -7.56 -14.24 -17.76
N VAL A 150 -6.28 -14.05 -18.08
CA VAL A 150 -5.30 -15.13 -18.26
C VAL A 150 -4.76 -15.56 -16.90
N THR A 151 -5.61 -16.22 -16.11
CA THR A 151 -5.26 -16.69 -14.77
C THR A 151 -4.67 -18.09 -14.80
N THR A 152 -3.59 -18.30 -14.03
CA THR A 152 -2.97 -19.62 -13.88
C THR A 152 -3.71 -20.44 -12.83
N LYS A 153 -4.28 -21.56 -13.23
CA LYS A 153 -4.99 -22.45 -12.30
C LYS A 153 -4.01 -23.37 -11.58
N PHE A 154 -4.27 -23.63 -10.31
CA PHE A 154 -3.55 -24.63 -9.50
C PHE A 154 -4.52 -25.25 -8.49
N ASN A 155 -4.12 -26.40 -7.93
CA ASN A 155 -4.83 -27.03 -6.83
C ASN A 155 -4.13 -26.69 -5.51
N ALA A 156 -4.84 -26.06 -4.58
CA ALA A 156 -4.25 -25.68 -3.29
C ALA A 156 -4.07 -26.88 -2.36
N ASP A 157 -4.86 -27.94 -2.52
CA ASP A 157 -4.80 -29.12 -1.65
C ASP A 157 -3.53 -29.94 -1.89
N GLU A 158 -3.03 -29.95 -3.12
CA GLU A 158 -1.77 -30.61 -3.50
C GLU A 158 -0.56 -29.98 -2.77
N LEU A 159 -0.54 -28.65 -2.63
CA LEU A 159 0.55 -27.93 -1.96
C LEU A 159 0.64 -28.21 -0.46
N ASN A 160 -0.50 -28.43 0.20
CA ASN A 160 -0.52 -28.76 1.63
C ASN A 160 0.02 -30.17 1.93
N THR A 161 0.10 -31.03 0.91
CA THR A 161 0.59 -32.40 1.07
C THR A 161 2.11 -32.45 1.06
N GLU A 162 2.76 -31.54 0.33
CA GLU A 162 4.23 -31.44 0.23
C GLU A 162 4.85 -30.91 1.53
N ASP A 163 4.28 -29.88 2.15
CA ASP A 163 4.76 -29.31 3.43
C ASP A 163 4.70 -30.32 4.60
N ASN A 164 3.70 -31.22 4.59
CA ASN A 164 3.57 -32.26 5.62
C ASN A 164 4.57 -33.41 5.44
N THR A 165 5.17 -33.55 4.25
CA THR A 165 6.18 -34.58 3.98
C THR A 165 7.57 -34.10 4.39
N GLU A 166 7.87 -32.80 4.23
CA GLU A 166 9.16 -32.20 4.61
C GLU A 166 9.29 -31.89 6.12
N ALA A 167 8.18 -31.77 6.87
CA ALA A 167 8.20 -31.57 8.32
C ALA A 167 8.69 -32.79 9.13
N SER A 168 8.97 -33.93 8.50
CA SER A 168 9.41 -35.16 9.16
C SER A 168 10.90 -35.49 9.00
N SER A 169 11.69 -34.65 8.32
CA SER A 169 13.14 -34.90 8.19
C SER A 169 13.98 -33.64 7.97
N SER A 170 14.20 -32.85 9.03
CA SER A 170 15.50 -32.23 9.31
C SER A 170 15.47 -31.48 10.64
N ASN A 171 16.02 -32.11 11.68
CA ASN A 171 16.58 -31.39 12.82
C ASN A 171 17.75 -30.53 12.31
N ASN A 172 17.59 -29.21 12.33
CA ASN A 172 18.72 -28.29 12.38
C ASN A 172 18.33 -27.09 13.25
N ASN A 173 18.79 -27.14 14.51
CA ASN A 173 18.83 -26.00 15.41
C ASN A 173 19.74 -24.93 14.79
N MET A 174 19.18 -23.81 14.34
CA MET A 174 19.90 -22.55 14.25
C MET A 174 19.20 -21.53 15.14
N GLU A 175 19.84 -21.23 16.27
CA GLU A 175 19.54 -20.07 17.09
C GLU A 175 19.68 -18.80 16.24
N ILE A 176 18.56 -18.11 16.02
CA ILE A 176 18.59 -16.73 15.54
C ILE A 176 18.69 -15.86 16.78
N GLU A 177 19.88 -15.29 17.00
CA GLU A 177 20.12 -14.24 17.98
C GLU A 177 19.13 -13.08 17.77
N LYS A 178 18.31 -12.81 18.79
CA LYS A 178 17.44 -11.63 18.84
C LYS A 178 18.31 -10.39 19.07
N PRO A 179 18.28 -9.35 18.20
CA PRO A 179 18.93 -8.10 18.53
C PRO A 179 18.17 -7.41 19.68
N LYS A 180 18.97 -7.03 20.69
CA LYS A 180 18.58 -6.47 21.98
C LYS A 180 17.70 -5.22 21.84
N HIS A 181 16.62 -5.25 22.61
CA HIS A 181 15.94 -4.12 23.26
C HIS A 181 16.64 -2.75 23.12
N TRP A 182 16.09 -1.89 22.26
CA TRP A 182 16.34 -0.44 22.30
C TRP A 182 15.10 0.24 22.87
N THR A 183 14.92 0.14 24.19
CA THR A 183 14.20 1.19 24.92
C THR A 183 15.26 2.05 25.60
N ASN A 184 15.34 3.31 25.20
CA ASN A 184 15.56 4.43 26.12
C ASN A 184 15.46 5.79 25.43
N ASN A 185 14.68 6.66 26.10
CA ASN A 185 14.73 8.11 26.16
C ASN A 185 14.74 8.93 24.87
N ILE A 186 13.54 9.35 24.44
CA ILE A 186 13.37 10.52 23.58
C ILE A 186 13.34 11.79 24.46
N PRO A 187 14.25 12.76 24.25
CA PRO A 187 14.28 14.02 25.02
C PRO A 187 13.05 14.89 24.76
N LYS A 188 12.57 15.57 25.80
CA LYS A 188 11.35 16.42 25.87
C LYS A 188 11.28 17.63 24.90
N VAL A 189 12.19 17.75 23.94
CA VAL A 189 12.28 18.91 23.01
C VAL A 189 11.39 18.74 21.77
N LEU A 190 10.88 17.54 21.48
CA LEU A 190 9.99 17.27 20.33
C LEU A 190 8.49 17.57 20.59
N MET A 191 8.12 17.97 21.80
CA MET A 191 6.72 18.25 22.15
C MET A 191 6.23 19.68 21.81
N ILE A 192 7.12 20.58 21.37
CA ILE A 192 6.76 21.99 21.09
C ILE A 192 6.72 22.29 19.56
N GLY A 193 7.37 21.47 18.72
CA GLY A 193 7.31 21.62 17.26
C GLY A 193 6.07 21.04 16.58
N GLY A 194 5.35 20.13 17.25
CA GLY A 194 4.17 19.44 16.70
C GLY A 194 2.86 20.22 16.77
N ALA A 195 2.79 21.29 17.56
CA ALA A 195 1.57 22.09 17.73
C ALA A 195 1.43 23.22 16.69
N VAL A 196 2.51 23.63 16.03
CA VAL A 196 2.49 24.73 15.03
C VAL A 196 2.23 24.23 13.61
N ALA A 197 2.54 22.96 13.31
CA ALA A 197 2.28 22.37 11.98
C ALA A 197 0.85 21.84 11.78
N LEU A 198 0.08 21.65 12.86
CA LEU A 198 -1.34 21.26 12.79
C LEU A 198 -2.29 22.45 12.58
N ALA A 199 -1.79 23.70 12.68
CA ALA A 199 -2.60 24.91 12.52
C ALA A 199 -2.65 25.45 11.07
N CYS A 200 -2.15 24.71 10.07
CA CYS A 200 -2.18 25.16 8.66
C CYS A 200 -2.80 24.14 7.69
N THR A 201 -3.45 23.07 8.16
CA THR A 201 -4.06 22.07 7.26
C THR A 201 -5.57 21.88 7.42
N PHE A 202 -6.25 22.75 8.17
CA PHE A 202 -7.70 22.85 8.12
C PHE A 202 -8.09 24.31 8.18
N ASP A 203 -8.39 24.89 7.01
CA ASP A 203 -9.44 25.91 6.89
C ASP A 203 -9.85 26.02 5.41
N GLY A 204 -10.76 25.12 5.01
CA GLY A 204 -11.84 25.51 4.09
C GLY A 204 -12.83 26.29 4.95
N GLY A 205 -12.91 27.60 4.69
CA GLY A 205 -13.39 28.58 5.65
C GLY A 205 -14.74 28.31 6.29
N LEU A 206 -14.82 28.59 7.59
CA LEU A 206 -15.93 29.30 8.25
C LEU A 206 -15.58 29.53 9.72
N LEU A 207 -14.72 30.50 10.08
CA LEU A 207 -14.65 31.03 11.45
C LEU A 207 -13.98 32.41 11.48
N THR A 208 -14.62 33.35 10.79
CA THR A 208 -14.42 34.79 10.98
C THR A 208 -14.91 35.17 12.38
N LYS A 209 -14.14 36.01 13.09
CA LYS A 209 -14.54 36.88 14.24
C LYS A 209 -14.43 36.36 15.70
N ALA A 210 -13.32 35.75 16.12
CA ALA A 210 -13.08 35.60 17.57
C ALA A 210 -11.65 35.87 18.09
N VAL A 211 -10.67 36.21 17.24
CA VAL A 211 -9.26 36.32 17.69
C VAL A 211 -8.64 37.73 17.52
N ILE A 212 -9.45 38.76 17.26
CA ILE A 212 -8.95 40.15 17.16
C ILE A 212 -9.05 40.92 18.50
N PHE A 213 -9.66 40.38 19.55
CA PHE A 213 -9.69 41.01 20.87
C PHE A 213 -9.31 40.01 21.95
N GLY A 214 -8.02 39.93 22.30
CA GLY A 214 -7.63 38.92 23.29
C GLY A 214 -6.23 38.93 23.89
N THR A 215 -5.29 39.79 23.51
CA THR A 215 -4.01 39.89 24.25
C THR A 215 -3.41 41.30 24.14
N ALA A 216 -4.04 42.26 24.82
CA ALA A 216 -3.43 43.52 25.21
C ALA A 216 -3.72 43.77 26.69
N ARG A 217 -2.99 43.08 27.57
CA ARG A 217 -2.81 43.48 28.97
C ARG A 217 -1.74 42.63 29.65
N ARG A 218 -0.90 43.34 30.42
CA ARG A 218 0.16 42.87 31.34
C ARG A 218 1.51 42.55 30.68
N PHE A 219 2.32 43.59 30.51
CA PHE A 219 3.54 43.78 31.31
C PHE A 219 3.87 45.29 31.32
N ALA A 220 3.30 46.00 32.28
CA ALA A 220 3.78 47.30 32.73
C ALA A 220 3.83 47.20 34.26
N GLY A 221 5.03 47.00 34.79
CA GLY A 221 5.36 47.17 36.20
C GLY A 221 6.23 48.43 36.35
N PRO A 222 6.12 49.18 37.46
CA PRO A 222 6.61 50.55 37.57
C PRO A 222 8.12 50.62 37.86
N GLY A 223 8.72 51.77 37.52
CA GLY A 223 10.16 52.01 37.60
C GLY A 223 10.73 52.28 39.00
N ARG A 224 12.06 52.08 39.07
CA ARG A 224 13.12 52.63 39.94
C ARG A 224 12.72 53.47 41.16
N ARG A 225 13.04 52.97 42.37
CA ARG A 225 14.19 53.36 43.22
C ARG A 225 14.32 52.38 44.37
#